data_AF-A0A816H2Q5-F1
#
_entry.id   AF-A0A816H2Q5-F1
#
_cell.length_a   1.000
_cell.length_b   1.000
_cell.length_c   1.000
_cell.angle_alpha   90.00
_cell.angle_beta   90.00
_cell.angle_gamma   90.00
#
_symmetry.space_group_name_H-M   'P 1'
#
loop_
_entity.id
_entity.type
_entity.pdbx_description
1 polymer ?
#
loop_
_entity_poly.entity_id
_entity_poly.type
_entity_poly.pdbx_seq_one_letter_code
_entity_poly.pdbx_strand_id
1 'polypeptide(L)'
;VLWQKIDRPIVGGNQTNGQKQEQLTLIAFDGVVYSNKDHYRLESDYVGSYNLIIDRVNEDDQGEYQCQINTEPRKTKRIFLTVQVPPRIVDFRPNPPLYSIRAGSPLTLACRAEGTPAPNIRWRIRDADVNRIES
;
A
#
# COMPACT_ATOMS: atom_id res chain seq x y z
N VAL A 1 15.71 19.01 -3.68
CA VAL A 1 15.34 17.65 -4.14
C VAL A 1 13.83 17.63 -4.35
N LEU A 2 13.35 17.20 -5.51
CA LEU A 2 11.94 17.10 -5.87
C LEU A 2 11.42 15.69 -5.54
N TRP A 3 10.44 15.60 -4.66
CA TRP A 3 9.61 14.41 -4.49
C TRP A 3 8.37 14.52 -5.38
N GLN A 4 7.88 13.40 -5.90
CA GLN A 4 6.62 13.31 -6.64
C GLN A 4 6.05 11.88 -6.55
N LYS A 5 4.71 11.76 -6.46
CA LYS A 5 4.00 10.48 -6.63
C LYS A 5 3.79 10.22 -8.12
N ILE A 6 4.08 9.01 -8.58
CA ILE A 6 3.96 8.58 -9.98
C ILE A 6 2.68 7.77 -10.12
N ASP A 7 1.62 8.37 -10.64
CA ASP A 7 0.35 7.68 -10.88
C ASP A 7 0.32 7.07 -12.30
N ARG A 8 0.29 5.72 -12.38
CA ARG A 8 0.13 4.85 -13.58
C ARG A 8 1.20 4.97 -14.70
N PRO A 9 1.43 3.91 -15.50
CA PRO A 9 2.58 3.85 -16.40
C PRO A 9 2.44 4.82 -17.58
N ILE A 10 3.56 5.48 -17.89
CA ILE A 10 3.78 6.20 -19.14
C ILE A 10 3.80 5.16 -20.26
N VAL A 11 2.65 4.94 -20.90
CA VAL A 11 2.63 4.27 -22.20
C VAL A 11 3.15 5.29 -23.20
N GLY A 12 4.40 5.11 -23.62
CA GLY A 12 5.08 5.99 -24.56
C GLY A 12 4.24 6.19 -25.83
N GLY A 13 3.69 7.39 -25.97
CA GLY A 13 3.30 7.94 -27.25
C GLY A 13 4.47 8.76 -27.79
N ASN A 14 4.82 8.55 -29.06
CA ASN A 14 5.83 9.33 -29.76
C ASN A 14 5.63 10.83 -29.48
N GLN A 15 6.63 11.46 -28.87
CA GLN A 15 6.65 12.89 -28.58
C GLN A 15 6.65 13.68 -29.90
N THR A 16 5.55 14.35 -30.20
CA THR A 16 5.54 15.49 -31.12
C THR A 16 5.25 16.76 -30.34
N ASN A 17 6.27 17.60 -30.30
CA ASN A 17 6.25 19.04 -30.03
C ASN A 17 5.14 19.56 -29.09
N GLY A 18 5.47 19.62 -27.80
CA GLY A 18 4.57 20.07 -26.73
C GLY A 18 4.67 19.11 -25.56
N GLN A 19 5.62 19.37 -24.64
CA GLN A 19 5.70 18.66 -23.37
C GLN A 19 4.35 18.79 -22.67
N LYS A 20 3.48 17.80 -22.86
CA LYS A 20 2.22 17.68 -22.15
C LYS A 20 2.62 17.39 -20.72
N GLN A 21 2.64 18.45 -19.93
CA GLN A 21 3.06 18.41 -18.55
C GLN A 21 2.18 17.39 -17.83
N GLU A 22 2.81 16.28 -17.46
CA GLU A 22 2.23 15.25 -16.62
C GLU A 22 1.58 15.96 -15.44
N GLN A 23 0.31 15.68 -15.18
CA GLN A 23 -0.39 16.22 -14.02
C GLN A 23 0.22 15.55 -12.79
N LEU A 24 1.33 16.09 -12.29
CA LEU A 24 2.03 15.59 -11.10
C LEU A 24 1.14 15.84 -9.89
N THR A 25 0.75 14.76 -9.21
CA THR A 25 -0.12 14.80 -8.01
C THR A 25 0.58 15.47 -6.81
N LEU A 26 1.92 15.47 -6.80
CA LEU A 26 2.74 16.16 -5.80
C LEU A 26 3.99 16.77 -6.47
N ILE A 27 4.27 18.04 -6.16
CA ILE A 27 5.48 18.75 -6.54
C ILE A 27 6.07 19.40 -5.29
N ALA A 28 7.35 19.15 -5.03
CA ALA A 28 8.13 19.71 -3.94
C ALA A 28 9.18 20.70 -4.46
N PHE A 29 9.05 21.99 -4.16
CA PHE A 29 10.01 23.01 -4.57
C PHE A 29 10.20 24.07 -3.46
N ASP A 30 11.46 24.41 -3.17
CA ASP A 30 11.83 25.44 -2.18
C ASP A 30 11.16 25.26 -0.80
N GLY A 31 11.13 24.01 -0.31
CA GLY A 31 10.49 23.67 0.96
C GLY A 31 8.95 23.65 0.94
N VAL A 32 8.31 24.00 -0.19
CA VAL A 32 6.86 23.99 -0.35
C VAL A 32 6.40 22.72 -1.07
N VAL A 33 5.35 22.10 -0.54
CA VAL A 33 4.63 20.99 -1.18
C VAL A 33 3.39 21.52 -1.88
N TYR A 34 3.29 21.25 -3.18
CA TYR A 34 2.06 21.42 -3.96
C TYR A 34 1.47 20.04 -4.20
N SER A 35 0.41 19.71 -3.49
CA SER A 35 -0.33 18.47 -3.69
C SER A 35 -1.81 18.68 -3.44
N ASN A 36 -2.65 17.83 -4.04
CA ASN A 36 -4.06 17.72 -3.70
C ASN A 36 -4.31 16.88 -2.43
N LYS A 37 -3.23 16.39 -1.79
CA LYS A 37 -3.25 15.69 -0.51
C LYS A 37 -2.78 16.64 0.60
N ASP A 38 -3.65 16.91 1.56
CA ASP A 38 -3.41 17.81 2.70
C ASP A 38 -2.48 17.19 3.76
N HIS A 39 -2.32 15.86 3.73
CA HIS A 39 -1.52 15.11 4.70
C HIS A 39 -0.08 14.84 4.24
N TYR A 40 0.38 15.46 3.14
CA TYR A 40 1.76 15.39 2.66
C TYR A 40 2.56 16.62 3.10
N ARG A 41 3.75 16.40 3.64
CA ARG A 41 4.63 17.46 4.13
C ARG A 41 6.10 17.18 3.80
N LEU A 42 6.90 18.22 3.63
CA LEU A 42 8.36 18.08 3.51
C LEU A 42 9.03 18.50 4.80
N GLU A 43 10.05 17.74 5.16
CA GLU A 43 11.04 18.15 6.15
C GLU A 43 12.40 18.24 5.49
N SER A 44 13.14 19.28 5.83
CA SER A 44 14.55 19.40 5.47
C SER A 44 15.39 19.61 6.72
N ASP A 45 16.57 18.98 6.75
CA ASP A 45 17.56 19.25 7.79
C ASP A 45 18.57 20.32 7.33
N TYR A 46 19.38 20.81 8.27
CA TYR A 46 20.44 21.80 8.01
C TYR A 46 21.60 21.24 7.16
N VAL A 47 21.58 19.93 6.90
CA VAL A 47 22.63 19.17 6.20
C VAL A 47 22.25 18.97 4.72
N GLY A 48 21.05 19.39 4.31
CA GLY A 48 20.57 19.32 2.93
C GLY A 48 19.82 18.03 2.58
N SER A 49 19.38 17.26 3.58
CA SER A 49 18.46 16.13 3.38
C SER A 49 17.03 16.63 3.23
N TYR A 50 16.25 15.98 2.37
CA TYR A 50 14.82 16.28 2.17
C TYR A 50 14.01 15.01 2.32
N ASN A 51 13.07 15.01 3.26
CA ASN A 51 12.20 13.89 3.58
C ASN A 51 10.75 14.25 3.22
N LEU A 52 10.09 13.34 2.52
CA LEU A 52 8.62 13.39 2.37
C LEU A 52 8.01 12.69 3.58
N ILE A 53 7.16 13.42 4.30
CA ILE A 53 6.37 12.93 5.42
C ILE A 53 4.91 12.80 4.98
N ILE A 54 4.32 11.63 5.26
CA ILE A 54 2.92 11.33 4.98
C ILE A 54 2.23 11.10 6.32
N ASP A 55 1.47 12.09 6.79
CA ASP A 55 0.73 12.00 8.05
C ASP A 55 -0.54 11.18 7.86
N ARG A 56 -0.94 10.35 8.83
CA ARG A 56 -2.19 9.55 8.76
C ARG A 56 -2.31 8.74 7.43
N VAL A 57 -1.28 7.95 7.14
CA VAL A 57 -1.18 7.09 5.95
C VAL A 57 -2.47 6.27 5.74
N ASN A 58 -2.96 6.24 4.50
CA ASN A 58 -4.10 5.44 4.07
C ASN A 58 -3.77 4.66 2.79
N GLU A 59 -4.67 3.75 2.38
CA GLU A 59 -4.44 2.86 1.23
C GLU A 59 -4.20 3.61 -0.09
N ASP A 60 -4.77 4.81 -0.28
CA ASP A 60 -4.56 5.62 -1.49
C ASP A 60 -3.14 6.18 -1.59
N ASP A 61 -2.35 6.16 -0.51
CA ASP A 61 -0.96 6.61 -0.50
C ASP A 61 -0.01 5.57 -1.10
N GLN A 62 -0.46 4.32 -1.26
CA GLN A 62 0.31 3.27 -1.92
C GLN A 62 0.66 3.67 -3.36
N GLY A 63 1.89 3.39 -3.76
CA GLY A 63 2.36 3.66 -5.12
C GLY A 63 3.85 3.96 -5.21
N GLU A 64 4.28 4.33 -6.42
CA GLU A 64 5.66 4.71 -6.69
C GLU A 64 5.88 6.20 -6.39
N TYR A 65 6.97 6.50 -5.69
CA TYR A 65 7.45 7.85 -5.41
C TYR A 65 8.83 8.02 -6.04
N GLN A 66 9.08 9.19 -6.60
CA GLN A 66 10.37 9.56 -7.16
C GLN A 66 10.95 10.75 -6.42
N CYS A 67 12.21 10.62 -6.04
CA CYS A 67 13.09 11.67 -5.58
C CYS A 67 14.04 12.07 -6.72
N GLN A 68 14.19 13.36 -6.97
CA GLN A 68 14.96 13.88 -8.08
C GLN A 68 15.76 15.11 -7.69
N ILE A 69 16.96 15.22 -8.22
CA ILE A 69 17.81 16.40 -8.04
C ILE A 69 18.08 17.02 -9.40
N ASN A 70 17.99 18.34 -9.47
CA ASN A 70 18.24 19.10 -10.69
C ASN A 70 19.76 19.29 -10.89
N THR A 71 20.45 18.19 -11.20
CA THR A 71 21.86 18.14 -11.59
C THR A 71 21.97 17.94 -13.10
N GLU A 72 23.16 18.14 -13.67
CA GLU A 72 23.46 17.74 -15.05
C GLU A 72 24.49 16.60 -15.03
N PRO A 73 24.12 15.36 -15.41
CA PRO A 73 22.78 14.89 -15.75
C PRO A 73 21.87 14.79 -14.52
N ARG A 74 20.56 14.81 -14.74
CA ARG A 74 19.54 14.74 -13.70
C ARG A 74 19.63 13.42 -12.93
N LYS A 75 19.75 13.49 -11.60
CA LYS A 75 19.76 12.31 -10.74
C LYS A 75 18.34 12.02 -10.24
N THR A 76 17.92 10.75 -10.33
CA THR A 76 16.61 10.29 -9.86
C THR A 76 16.74 9.01 -9.05
N LYS A 77 15.83 8.81 -8.09
CA LYS A 77 15.67 7.58 -7.31
C LYS A 77 14.18 7.31 -7.14
N ARG A 78 13.76 6.07 -7.37
CA ARG A 78 12.37 5.63 -7.22
C ARG A 78 12.24 4.68 -6.04
N ILE A 79 11.10 4.74 -5.36
CA ILE A 79 10.72 3.85 -4.26
C ILE A 79 9.24 3.51 -4.38
N PHE A 80 8.89 2.26 -4.09
CA PHE A 80 7.50 1.84 -4.02
C PHE A 80 7.07 1.77 -2.55
N LEU A 81 6.06 2.56 -2.18
CA LEU A 81 5.44 2.53 -0.86
C LEU A 81 4.30 1.52 -0.88
N THR A 82 4.37 0.49 -0.04
CA THR A 82 3.28 -0.46 0.21
C THR A 82 2.64 -0.15 1.55
N VAL A 83 1.32 0.08 1.56
CA VAL A 83 0.57 0.37 2.78
C VAL A 83 0.11 -0.95 3.39
N GLN A 84 0.46 -1.18 4.65
CA GLN A 84 0.07 -2.39 5.36
C GLN A 84 -1.32 -2.23 5.96
N VAL A 85 -2.16 -3.22 5.71
CA VAL A 85 -3.55 -3.26 6.20
C VAL A 85 -3.70 -4.47 7.10
N PRO A 86 -4.12 -4.30 8.37
CA PRO A 86 -4.32 -5.42 9.28
C PRO A 86 -5.28 -6.48 8.73
N PRO A 87 -5.06 -7.77 9.03
CA PRO A 87 -5.99 -8.82 8.68
C PRO A 87 -7.40 -8.58 9.22
N ARG A 88 -8.41 -8.69 8.35
CA ARG A 88 -9.84 -8.69 8.72
C ARG A 88 -10.53 -9.90 8.12
N ILE A 89 -11.32 -10.60 8.92
CA ILE A 89 -12.19 -11.68 8.43
C ILE A 89 -13.39 -11.01 7.76
N VAL A 90 -13.53 -11.14 6.45
CA VAL A 90 -14.60 -10.47 5.71
C VAL A 90 -15.95 -11.17 5.83
N ASP A 91 -15.91 -12.48 6.11
CA ASP A 91 -17.11 -13.27 6.36
C ASP A 91 -17.48 -13.33 7.85
N PHE A 92 -16.94 -12.42 8.68
CA PHE A 92 -17.24 -12.39 10.10
C PHE A 92 -18.73 -12.11 10.33
N ARG A 93 -19.36 -12.96 11.15
CA ARG A 93 -20.74 -12.81 11.62
C ARG A 93 -20.69 -12.77 13.15
N PRO A 94 -21.36 -11.80 13.81
CA PRO A 94 -21.40 -11.73 15.28
C PRO A 94 -21.89 -13.03 15.92
N ASN A 95 -22.84 -13.70 15.27
CA ASN A 95 -23.25 -15.07 15.58
C ASN A 95 -22.80 -15.98 14.44
N PRO A 96 -21.65 -16.67 14.57
CA PRO A 96 -21.22 -17.62 13.56
C PRO A 96 -22.25 -18.75 13.43
N PRO A 97 -22.44 -19.29 12.22
CA PRO A 97 -23.38 -20.39 12.00
C PRO A 97 -23.00 -21.62 12.83
N LEU A 98 -24.00 -22.21 13.49
CA LEU A 98 -23.87 -23.52 14.11
C LEU A 98 -24.04 -24.59 13.05
N TYR A 99 -23.03 -25.45 12.90
CA TYR A 99 -23.08 -26.58 11.99
C TYR A 99 -23.48 -27.84 12.77
N SER A 100 -24.55 -28.51 12.33
CA SER A 100 -24.94 -29.84 12.80
C SER A 100 -24.89 -30.79 11.62
N ILE A 101 -24.02 -31.80 11.69
CA ILE A 101 -23.81 -32.77 10.62
C ILE A 101 -23.96 -34.18 11.20
N ARG A 102 -24.31 -35.16 10.34
CA ARG A 102 -24.31 -36.56 10.73
C ARG A 102 -22.87 -37.04 10.93
N ALA A 103 -22.67 -37.92 11.91
CA ALA A 103 -21.38 -38.56 12.14
C ALA A 103 -20.88 -39.22 10.83
N GLY A 104 -19.59 -39.04 10.53
CA GLY A 104 -18.96 -39.54 9.31
C GLY A 104 -19.27 -38.74 8.04
N SER A 105 -20.11 -37.70 8.09
CA SER A 105 -20.32 -36.80 6.96
C SER A 105 -19.22 -35.73 6.90
N PRO A 106 -18.74 -35.34 5.70
CA PRO A 106 -17.74 -34.29 5.56
C PRO A 106 -18.33 -32.91 5.88
N LEU A 107 -17.50 -32.02 6.44
CA LEU A 107 -17.82 -30.61 6.69
C LEU A 107 -16.71 -29.72 6.15
N THR A 108 -17.09 -28.74 5.34
CA THR A 108 -16.17 -27.72 4.83
C THR A 108 -16.47 -26.39 5.54
N LEU A 109 -15.48 -25.88 6.26
CA LEU A 109 -15.54 -24.55 6.85
C LEU A 109 -14.78 -23.57 5.95
N ALA A 110 -15.46 -22.55 5.46
CA ALA A 110 -14.86 -21.48 4.67
C ALA A 110 -14.51 -20.29 5.57
N CYS A 111 -13.32 -19.75 5.42
CA CYS A 111 -12.90 -18.50 6.05
C CYS A 111 -12.19 -17.65 5.00
N ARG A 112 -12.68 -16.43 4.80
CA ARG A 112 -12.01 -15.43 3.96
C ARG A 112 -11.53 -14.30 4.86
N ALA A 113 -10.25 -13.97 4.70
CA ALA A 113 -9.64 -12.83 5.35
C ALA A 113 -8.91 -11.99 4.31
N GLU A 114 -8.96 -10.68 4.50
CA GLU A 114 -8.26 -9.69 3.68
C GLU A 114 -7.23 -8.96 4.53
N GLY A 115 -6.16 -8.48 3.90
CA GLY A 115 -5.08 -7.77 4.57
C GLY A 115 -3.89 -7.64 3.64
N THR A 116 -2.98 -6.74 3.98
CA THR A 116 -1.73 -6.51 3.26
C THR A 116 -0.57 -6.51 4.26
N PRO A 117 0.34 -7.50 4.24
CA PRO A 117 0.36 -8.67 3.35
C PRO A 117 -0.83 -9.62 3.52
N ALA A 118 -1.04 -10.49 2.55
CA ALA A 118 -2.11 -11.49 2.59
C ALA A 118 -2.05 -12.32 3.88
N PRO A 119 -3.16 -12.48 4.62
CA PRO A 119 -3.15 -13.11 5.93
C PRO A 119 -2.95 -14.63 5.85
N ASN A 120 -2.27 -15.19 6.86
CA ASN A 120 -2.19 -16.64 7.05
C ASN A 120 -3.39 -17.13 7.87
N ILE A 121 -4.22 -17.99 7.27
CA ILE A 121 -5.43 -18.53 7.91
C ILE A 121 -5.10 -19.85 8.60
N ARG A 122 -5.49 -20.00 9.87
CA ARG A 122 -5.33 -21.23 10.65
C ARG A 122 -6.64 -21.61 11.35
N TRP A 123 -6.92 -22.91 11.38
CA TRP A 123 -8.07 -23.48 12.08
C TRP A 123 -7.65 -24.09 13.41
N ARG A 124 -8.45 -23.88 14.44
CA ARG A 124 -8.24 -24.44 15.79
C ARG A 124 -9.52 -25.06 16.34
N ILE A 125 -9.36 -26.16 17.08
CA ILE A 125 -10.41 -26.81 17.85
C ILE A 125 -9.98 -26.78 19.31
N ARG A 126 -10.73 -26.10 20.19
CA ARG A 126 -10.38 -25.97 21.62
C ARG A 126 -8.91 -25.58 21.81
N ASP A 127 -8.49 -24.54 21.08
CA ASP A 127 -7.13 -24.00 21.07
C ASP A 127 -6.01 -24.89 20.48
N ALA A 128 -6.32 -26.11 20.02
CA ALA A 128 -5.38 -26.97 19.31
C ALA A 128 -5.45 -26.76 17.79
N ASP A 129 -4.30 -26.65 17.12
CA ASP A 129 -4.23 -26.54 15.66
C ASP A 129 -4.76 -27.82 14.98
N VAL A 130 -5.70 -27.67 14.04
CA VAL A 130 -6.39 -28.81 13.39
C VAL A 130 -5.41 -29.68 12.60
N ASN A 131 -4.36 -29.09 12.01
CA ASN A 131 -3.34 -29.81 11.25
C ASN A 131 -2.47 -30.75 12.11
N ARG A 132 -2.60 -30.71 13.44
CA ARG A 132 -1.87 -31.59 14.37
C ARG A 132 -2.68 -32.82 14.79
N ILE A 133 -3.92 -32.96 14.32
CA ILE A 133 -4.86 -34.01 14.78
C ILE A 133 -4.88 -35.23 13.83
N GLU A 134 -4.18 -35.20 12.68
CA GLU A 134 -4.01 -36.34 11.78
C GLU A 134 -2.72 -37.18 12.05
N SER A 135 -2.40 -37.48 13.30
CA SER A 135 -1.29 -38.40 13.65
C SER A 135 -1.73 -39.51 14.60
#